data_AF-A0A3D8J3X1-F1
#
_entry.id   AF-A0A3D8J3X1-F1
#
_cell.length_a   1.000
_cell.length_b   1.000
_cell.length_c   1.000
_cell.angle_alpha   90.00
_cell.angle_beta   90.00
_cell.angle_gamma   90.00
#
_symmetry.space_group_name_H-M   'P 1'
#
loop_
_entity.id
_entity.type
_entity.pdbx_description
1 polymer ?
#
loop_
_entity_poly.entity_id
_entity_poly.type
_entity_poly.pdbx_seq_one_letter_code
_entity_poly.pdbx_strand_id
1 'polypeptide(L)'
;MNKHFKKISNYAMIGGLSTLAILALNGCDIQKSSSENNVSQVLQDSKKKGAFVILEEQSDGSYKVLEEYPSDQTRIIVKDKNGNERILSQEEVDKLIKEEEKKINNGTSELTNPTGGGLGLGGALLASAAGAILGSYIGNKLFNNPTYQQNQMRNYKSPQAYERSKNSFSNPSSTSRATTSSSGKSGFFGSNSNTRTSTYGG
;
A
#
# COMPACT_ATOMS: atom_id res chain seq x y z
N MET A 1 -19.94 72.61 -1.94
CA MET A 1 -20.49 71.41 -2.62
C MET A 1 -19.45 70.29 -2.56
N ASN A 2 -19.77 69.30 -1.73
CA ASN A 2 -19.23 67.96 -1.46
C ASN A 2 -18.15 67.38 -2.39
N LYS A 3 -17.07 66.84 -1.80
CA LYS A 3 -16.48 65.57 -2.27
C LYS A 3 -16.23 64.64 -1.09
N HIS A 4 -16.97 63.53 -1.12
CA HIS A 4 -17.04 62.48 -0.11
C HIS A 4 -15.80 61.57 -0.19
N PHE A 5 -15.20 61.25 0.95
CA PHE A 5 -14.32 60.11 1.08
C PHE A 5 -15.15 58.83 0.98
N LYS A 6 -14.82 57.95 0.04
CA LYS A 6 -15.31 56.57 0.01
C LYS A 6 -14.13 55.62 0.21
N LYS A 7 -14.06 55.00 1.39
CA LYS A 7 -13.55 53.63 1.51
C LYS A 7 -14.49 52.72 0.73
N ILE A 8 -13.98 51.65 0.11
CA ILE A 8 -14.51 50.27 0.18
C ILE A 8 -13.48 49.37 -0.52
N SER A 9 -13.05 48.37 0.25
CA SER A 9 -12.69 46.99 -0.09
C SER A 9 -12.67 46.60 -1.58
N ASN A 10 -11.54 46.05 -2.02
CA ASN A 10 -11.48 45.10 -3.12
C ASN A 10 -10.38 44.07 -2.84
N TYR A 11 -10.73 43.01 -2.13
CA TYR A 11 -9.99 41.75 -2.16
C TYR A 11 -10.89 40.72 -2.82
N ALA A 12 -10.93 40.77 -4.16
CA ALA A 12 -11.54 39.73 -4.96
C ALA A 12 -10.50 38.62 -5.13
N MET A 13 -10.34 37.77 -4.11
CA MET A 13 -9.73 36.46 -4.29
C MET A 13 -10.82 35.52 -4.82
N ILE A 14 -11.20 35.76 -6.08
CA ILE A 14 -12.07 34.87 -6.84
C ILE A 14 -11.27 33.59 -7.06
N GLY A 15 -11.61 32.56 -6.29
CA GLY A 15 -11.14 31.20 -6.52
C GLY A 15 -11.57 30.77 -7.92
N GLY A 16 -10.59 30.60 -8.80
CA GLY A 16 -10.83 30.08 -10.14
C GLY A 16 -11.25 28.62 -10.05
N LEU A 17 -12.56 28.37 -10.03
CA LEU A 17 -13.11 27.05 -10.35
C LEU A 17 -12.92 26.84 -11.86
N SER A 18 -11.82 26.16 -12.19
CA SER A 18 -11.50 25.73 -13.54
C SER A 18 -12.62 24.80 -14.03
N THR A 19 -13.36 25.24 -15.05
CA THR A 19 -14.37 24.45 -15.73
C THR A 19 -13.70 23.36 -16.54
N LEU A 20 -13.64 22.14 -16.00
CA LEU A 20 -13.24 20.96 -16.77
C LEU A 20 -14.39 20.55 -17.69
N ALA A 21 -14.18 20.77 -18.99
CA ALA A 21 -15.08 20.33 -20.05
C ALA A 21 -15.14 18.80 -20.09
N ILE A 22 -16.34 18.24 -19.94
CA ILE A 22 -16.59 16.80 -20.06
C ILE A 22 -16.67 16.47 -21.55
N LEU A 23 -15.62 15.84 -22.08
CA LEU A 23 -15.66 15.15 -23.37
C LEU A 23 -16.38 13.82 -23.17
N ALA A 24 -17.56 13.71 -23.80
CA ALA A 24 -18.26 12.45 -23.94
C ALA A 24 -17.48 11.52 -24.90
N LEU A 25 -16.78 10.55 -24.33
CA LEU A 25 -16.25 9.41 -25.07
C LEU A 25 -16.70 8.12 -24.39
N ASN A 26 -17.44 7.35 -25.18
CA ASN A 26 -17.91 6.00 -24.91
C ASN A 26 -16.75 5.10 -24.47
N GLY A 27 -16.84 4.56 -23.25
CA GLY A 27 -15.85 3.64 -22.69
C GLY A 27 -15.99 3.59 -21.18
N CYS A 28 -16.66 2.55 -20.70
CA CYS A 28 -16.92 2.29 -19.28
C CYS A 28 -15.64 2.29 -18.43
N ASP A 29 -15.79 2.88 -17.25
CA ASP A 29 -14.90 2.89 -16.08
C ASP A 29 -13.62 3.75 -16.14
N ILE A 30 -13.80 5.04 -15.84
CA ILE A 30 -12.76 5.87 -15.21
C ILE A 30 -13.34 6.56 -13.96
N GLN A 31 -13.12 5.90 -12.82
CA GLN A 31 -12.35 6.45 -11.69
C GLN A 31 -12.88 7.72 -11.00
N LYS A 32 -13.64 7.51 -9.91
CA LYS A 32 -13.63 8.43 -8.76
C LYS A 32 -12.35 8.16 -7.93
N SER A 33 -11.39 9.07 -8.04
CA SER A 33 -10.25 9.19 -7.14
C SER A 33 -10.72 9.62 -5.74
N SER A 34 -10.78 8.66 -4.83
CA SER A 34 -10.73 8.86 -3.39
C SER A 34 -9.88 7.73 -2.83
N SER A 35 -8.79 8.06 -2.16
CA SER A 35 -7.73 7.17 -1.67
C SER A 35 -8.17 6.18 -0.57
N GLU A 36 -9.43 5.75 -0.54
CA GLU A 36 -9.99 4.79 0.42
C GLU A 36 -10.27 3.40 -0.19
N ASN A 37 -10.31 3.26 -1.52
CA ASN A 37 -10.75 2.02 -2.17
C ASN A 37 -9.69 0.91 -2.30
N ASN A 38 -8.43 1.14 -1.95
CA ASN A 38 -7.39 0.09 -2.05
C ASN A 38 -7.41 -0.89 -0.87
N VAL A 39 -7.79 -0.44 0.33
CA VAL A 39 -7.81 -1.28 1.53
C VAL A 39 -8.97 -2.28 1.46
N SER A 40 -10.15 -1.84 0.99
CA SER A 40 -11.34 -2.68 0.86
C SER A 40 -11.18 -3.83 -0.14
N GLN A 41 -10.45 -3.63 -1.24
CA GLN A 41 -10.22 -4.69 -2.24
C GLN A 41 -9.19 -5.72 -1.76
N VAL A 42 -8.09 -5.26 -1.15
CA VAL A 42 -7.12 -6.16 -0.48
C VAL A 42 -7.80 -6.96 0.63
N LEU A 43 -8.68 -6.35 1.43
CA LEU A 43 -9.43 -7.07 2.48
C LEU A 43 -10.40 -8.13 1.93
N GLN A 44 -10.97 -7.95 0.74
CA GLN A 44 -11.89 -8.93 0.16
C GLN A 44 -11.17 -10.12 -0.49
N ASP A 45 -10.04 -9.88 -1.16
CA ASP A 45 -9.23 -10.95 -1.75
C ASP A 45 -8.40 -11.71 -0.69
N SER A 46 -7.90 -11.00 0.33
CA SER A 46 -7.20 -11.61 1.48
C SER A 46 -8.10 -12.43 2.40
N LYS A 47 -9.43 -12.24 2.38
CA LYS A 47 -10.35 -13.13 3.14
C LYS A 47 -10.45 -14.54 2.55
N LYS A 48 -10.09 -14.74 1.28
CA LYS A 48 -10.15 -16.05 0.61
C LYS A 48 -8.80 -16.78 0.54
N LYS A 49 -7.70 -16.11 0.89
CA LYS A 49 -6.33 -16.63 0.78
C LYS A 49 -5.51 -16.27 2.02
N GLY A 50 -4.72 -17.21 2.52
CA GLY A 50 -3.73 -16.95 3.56
C GLY A 50 -2.55 -16.09 3.07
N ALA A 51 -1.60 -15.84 3.95
CA ALA A 51 -0.37 -15.10 3.63
C ALA A 51 0.87 -15.85 4.11
N PHE A 52 1.89 -15.93 3.27
CA PHE A 52 3.22 -16.38 3.67
C PHE A 52 4.06 -15.14 3.97
N VAL A 53 4.51 -15.02 5.22
CA VAL A 53 5.23 -13.84 5.72
C VAL A 53 6.59 -14.25 6.25
N ILE A 54 7.62 -13.50 5.87
CA ILE A 54 8.95 -13.60 6.47
C ILE A 54 9.24 -12.29 7.22
N LEU A 55 9.37 -12.38 8.53
CA LEU A 55 9.73 -11.27 9.42
C LEU A 55 11.21 -11.40 9.78
N GLU A 56 11.97 -10.32 9.69
CA GLU A 56 13.38 -10.28 10.06
C GLU A 56 13.60 -9.35 11.25
N GLU A 57 14.31 -9.85 12.27
CA GLU A 57 14.77 -9.05 13.40
C GLU A 57 15.87 -8.06 12.98
N GLN A 58 15.68 -6.79 13.33
CA GLN A 58 16.59 -5.69 13.06
C GLN A 58 17.58 -5.52 14.22
N SER A 59 18.70 -4.83 13.99
CA SER A 59 19.74 -4.61 15.02
C SER A 59 19.22 -3.97 16.31
N ASP A 60 18.18 -3.14 16.22
CA ASP A 60 17.52 -2.47 17.36
C ASP A 60 16.48 -3.35 18.08
N GLY A 61 16.30 -4.61 17.66
CA GLY A 61 15.31 -5.54 18.21
C GLY A 61 13.89 -5.36 17.67
N SER A 62 13.68 -4.43 16.73
CA SER A 62 12.44 -4.35 15.97
C SER A 62 12.36 -5.44 14.91
N TYR A 63 11.17 -5.63 14.33
CA TYR A 63 10.92 -6.59 13.28
C TYR A 63 10.43 -5.86 12.03
N LYS A 64 10.87 -6.35 10.87
CA LYS A 64 10.43 -5.86 9.55
C LYS A 64 10.01 -7.00 8.67
N VAL A 65 9.09 -6.75 7.76
CA VAL A 65 8.72 -7.70 6.71
C VAL A 65 9.84 -7.74 5.68
N LEU A 66 10.52 -8.88 5.60
CA LEU A 66 11.51 -9.14 4.58
C LEU A 66 10.82 -9.41 3.24
N GLU A 67 9.86 -10.33 3.24
CA GLU A 67 9.05 -10.71 2.09
C GLU A 67 7.66 -11.14 2.53
N GLU A 68 6.68 -10.97 1.65
CA GLU A 68 5.32 -11.42 1.87
C GLU A 68 4.60 -11.74 0.56
N TYR A 69 3.87 -12.86 0.54
CA TYR A 69 3.14 -13.34 -0.63
C TYR A 69 1.79 -13.96 -0.26
N PRO A 70 0.79 -13.93 -1.15
CA PRO A 70 -0.44 -14.71 -0.99
C PRO A 70 -0.14 -16.21 -0.95
N SER A 71 -0.89 -16.95 -0.12
CA SER A 71 -0.74 -18.38 0.11
C SER A 71 -2.11 -19.01 0.36
N ASP A 72 -2.21 -20.35 0.29
CA ASP A 72 -3.45 -21.04 0.68
C ASP A 72 -3.68 -21.01 2.19
N GLN A 73 -2.58 -20.99 2.97
CA GLN A 73 -2.58 -20.93 4.42
C GLN A 73 -1.66 -19.84 4.92
N THR A 74 -2.00 -19.25 6.06
CA THR A 74 -1.16 -18.25 6.71
C THR A 74 0.01 -18.92 7.42
N ARG A 75 1.24 -18.59 7.02
CA ARG A 75 2.48 -19.13 7.61
C ARG A 75 3.45 -17.98 7.85
N ILE A 76 3.99 -17.93 9.06
CA ILE A 76 4.88 -16.85 9.49
C ILE A 76 6.23 -17.47 9.81
N ILE A 77 7.26 -16.98 9.13
CA ILE A 77 8.65 -17.27 9.41
C ILE A 77 9.25 -16.05 10.10
N VAL A 78 9.99 -16.30 11.18
CA VAL A 78 10.79 -15.29 11.87
C VAL A 78 12.25 -15.63 11.68
N LYS A 79 12.99 -14.69 11.10
CA LYS A 79 14.43 -14.73 10.91
C LYS A 79 15.09 -13.85 11.97
N ASP A 80 15.99 -14.43 12.76
CA ASP A 80 16.75 -13.70 13.77
C ASP A 80 17.93 -12.93 13.15
N LYS A 81 18.63 -12.15 13.98
CA LYS A 81 19.85 -11.40 13.58
C LYS A 81 21.00 -12.27 13.08
N ASN A 82 21.04 -13.54 13.48
CA ASN A 82 22.06 -14.50 13.10
C ASN A 82 21.71 -15.22 11.78
N GLY A 83 20.50 -14.98 11.25
CA GLY A 83 19.98 -15.62 10.06
C GLY A 83 19.28 -16.96 10.31
N ASN A 84 19.05 -17.35 11.56
CA ASN A 84 18.26 -18.55 11.86
C ASN A 84 16.78 -18.26 11.63
N GLU A 85 16.11 -19.19 10.98
CA GLU A 85 14.68 -19.10 10.66
C GLU A 85 13.88 -20.08 11.52
N ARG A 86 12.74 -19.61 12.04
CA ARG A 86 11.75 -20.46 12.70
C ARG A 86 10.35 -20.14 12.22
N ILE A 87 9.53 -21.17 12.09
CA ILE A 87 8.11 -21.02 11.80
C ILE A 87 7.37 -20.84 13.12
N LEU A 88 6.45 -19.87 13.18
CA LEU A 88 5.59 -19.68 14.35
C LEU A 88 4.44 -20.69 14.35
N SER A 89 4.13 -21.25 15.53
CA SER A 89 2.91 -22.02 15.73
C SER A 89 1.67 -21.11 15.75
N GLN A 90 0.49 -21.68 15.56
CA GLN A 90 -0.76 -20.92 15.61
C GLN A 90 -0.97 -20.29 17.00
N GLU A 91 -0.61 -21.01 18.07
CA GLU A 91 -0.74 -20.53 19.45
C GLU A 91 0.21 -19.35 19.72
N GLU A 92 1.42 -19.39 19.16
CA GLU A 92 2.37 -18.28 19.26
C GLU A 92 1.86 -17.05 18.51
N VAL A 93 1.34 -17.23 17.30
CA VAL A 93 0.73 -16.16 16.51
C VAL A 93 -0.43 -15.53 17.29
N ASP A 94 -1.37 -16.33 17.78
CA ASP A 94 -2.53 -15.84 18.53
C ASP A 94 -2.12 -15.08 19.80
N LYS A 95 -1.09 -15.56 20.49
CA LYS A 95 -0.54 -14.90 21.67
C LYS A 95 0.05 -13.53 21.29
N LEU A 96 0.85 -13.45 20.23
CA LEU A 96 1.45 -12.21 19.74
C LEU A 96 0.38 -11.18 19.33
N ILE A 97 -0.65 -11.63 18.62
CA ILE A 97 -1.76 -10.75 18.19
C ILE A 97 -2.54 -10.25 19.41
N LYS A 98 -2.86 -11.11 20.38
CA LYS A 98 -3.56 -10.72 21.62
C LYS A 98 -2.75 -9.76 22.49
N GLU A 99 -1.44 -9.97 22.58
CA GLU A 99 -0.54 -9.06 23.32
C GLU A 99 -0.49 -7.69 22.64
N GLU A 100 -0.40 -7.66 21.32
CA GLU A 100 -0.39 -6.41 20.56
C GLU A 100 -1.75 -5.69 20.61
N GLU A 101 -2.85 -6.44 20.56
CA GLU A 101 -4.21 -5.92 20.74
C GLU A 101 -4.38 -5.19 22.07
N LYS A 102 -3.85 -5.75 23.17
CA LYS A 102 -3.87 -5.08 24.47
C LYS A 102 -3.12 -3.75 24.42
N LYS A 103 -1.97 -3.68 23.75
CA LYS A 103 -1.22 -2.43 23.57
C LYS A 103 -1.99 -1.42 22.71
N ILE A 104 -2.64 -1.88 21.63
CA ILE A 104 -3.49 -1.02 20.78
C ILE A 104 -4.64 -0.44 21.61
N ASN A 105 -5.32 -1.28 22.41
CA ASN A 105 -6.41 -0.84 23.30
C ASN A 105 -5.94 0.13 24.38
N ASN A 106 -4.72 -0.04 24.90
CA ASN A 106 -4.11 0.85 25.87
C ASN A 106 -3.46 2.09 25.23
N GLY A 107 -3.45 2.21 23.91
CA GLY A 107 -2.79 3.31 23.19
C GLY A 107 -1.26 3.29 23.28
N THR A 108 -0.64 2.16 23.64
CA THR A 108 0.81 2.04 23.81
C THR A 108 1.49 1.25 22.67
N SER A 109 0.73 0.82 21.66
CA SER A 109 1.29 0.10 20.52
C SER A 109 2.04 1.04 19.58
N GLU A 110 3.29 0.71 19.27
CA GLU A 110 4.11 1.39 18.25
C GLU A 110 3.45 1.37 16.86
N LEU A 111 2.57 0.39 16.62
CA LEU A 111 1.84 0.23 15.37
C LEU A 111 0.82 1.36 15.14
N THR A 112 0.19 1.86 16.20
CA THR A 112 -0.81 2.94 16.12
C THR A 112 -0.30 4.27 16.66
N ASN A 113 0.68 4.24 17.57
CA ASN A 113 1.26 5.39 18.26
C ASN A 113 2.79 5.24 18.28
N PRO A 114 3.49 5.60 17.18
CA PRO A 114 4.93 5.43 17.06
C PRO A 114 5.65 6.40 18.00
N THR A 115 6.45 5.85 18.91
CA THR A 115 7.27 6.62 19.86
C THR A 115 8.72 6.79 19.36
N GLY A 116 9.02 6.29 18.16
CA GLY A 116 10.35 6.25 17.57
C GLY A 116 11.02 4.88 17.71
N GLY A 117 10.43 3.96 18.48
CA GLY A 117 10.78 2.54 18.46
C GLY A 117 10.29 1.87 17.17
N GLY A 118 11.05 0.90 16.66
CA GLY A 118 10.55 0.03 15.59
C GLY A 118 9.46 -0.91 16.08
N LEU A 119 8.77 -1.58 15.17
CA LEU A 119 7.66 -2.47 15.52
C LEU A 119 8.18 -3.74 16.22
N GLY A 120 7.52 -4.16 17.30
CA GLY A 120 7.71 -5.48 17.86
C GLY A 120 7.12 -6.57 16.95
N LEU A 121 7.42 -7.85 17.22
CA LEU A 121 7.01 -8.96 16.36
C LEU A 121 5.50 -8.99 16.06
N GLY A 122 4.65 -8.81 17.07
CA GLY A 122 3.18 -8.75 16.90
C GLY A 122 2.71 -7.53 16.09
N GLY A 123 3.32 -6.37 16.32
CA GLY A 123 3.05 -5.14 15.57
C GLY A 123 3.48 -5.25 14.10
N ALA A 124 4.66 -5.83 13.85
CA ALA A 124 5.17 -6.07 12.51
C ALA A 124 4.31 -7.10 11.76
N LEU A 125 3.82 -8.12 12.45
CA LEU A 125 2.86 -9.09 11.89
C LEU A 125 1.52 -8.42 11.57
N LEU A 126 0.96 -7.60 12.45
CA LEU A 126 -0.27 -6.85 12.17
C LEU A 126 -0.11 -5.77 11.10
N ALA A 127 1.10 -5.23 10.91
CA ALA A 127 1.43 -4.27 9.85
C ALA A 127 1.65 -4.93 8.48
N SER A 128 1.79 -6.26 8.44
CA SER A 128 1.91 -7.02 7.19
C SER A 128 0.53 -7.27 6.56
N ALA A 129 0.46 -7.77 5.32
CA ALA A 129 -0.82 -8.18 4.73
C ALA A 129 -1.47 -9.34 5.49
N ALA A 130 -0.69 -10.21 6.16
CA ALA A 130 -1.26 -11.19 7.09
C ALA A 130 -2.00 -10.53 8.24
N GLY A 131 -1.64 -9.31 8.64
CA GLY A 131 -2.36 -8.53 9.63
C GLY A 131 -3.78 -8.18 9.21
N ALA A 132 -4.05 -8.04 7.90
CA ALA A 132 -5.40 -7.87 7.38
C ALA A 132 -6.26 -9.13 7.56
N ILE A 133 -5.63 -10.31 7.52
CA ILE A 133 -6.26 -11.62 7.66
C ILE A 133 -6.45 -11.97 9.14
N LEU A 134 -5.36 -11.93 9.91
CA LEU A 134 -5.30 -12.32 11.32
C LEU A 134 -5.94 -11.27 12.23
N GLY A 135 -5.75 -9.99 11.89
CA GLY A 135 -6.23 -8.84 12.64
C GLY A 135 -7.59 -8.32 12.15
N SER A 136 -8.31 -9.07 11.31
CA SER A 136 -9.60 -8.61 10.77
C SER A 136 -10.62 -8.23 11.86
N TYR A 137 -10.53 -8.88 13.02
CA TYR A 137 -11.37 -8.61 14.18
C TYR A 137 -10.96 -7.32 14.93
N ILE A 138 -9.70 -6.91 14.84
CA ILE A 138 -9.16 -5.63 15.36
C ILE A 138 -9.30 -4.51 14.29
N GLY A 139 -9.69 -4.87 13.07
CA GLY A 139 -9.58 -4.05 11.86
C GLY A 139 -10.17 -2.65 11.96
N ASN A 140 -11.32 -2.46 12.63
CA ASN A 140 -11.93 -1.12 12.77
C ASN A 140 -11.01 -0.11 13.50
N LYS A 141 -10.17 -0.59 14.43
CA LYS A 141 -9.22 0.27 15.17
C LYS A 141 -7.92 0.48 14.41
N LEU A 142 -7.50 -0.50 13.62
CA LEU A 142 -6.25 -0.47 12.87
C LEU A 142 -6.40 0.23 11.52
N PHE A 143 -7.36 -0.20 10.70
CA PHE A 143 -7.43 0.19 9.29
C PHE A 143 -7.95 1.62 9.08
N ASN A 144 -8.71 2.14 10.04
CA ASN A 144 -9.14 3.54 10.07
C ASN A 144 -8.09 4.48 10.69
N ASN A 145 -6.93 3.96 11.13
CA ASN A 145 -5.87 4.77 11.70
C ASN A 145 -4.84 5.15 10.60
N PRO A 146 -4.61 6.44 10.32
CA PRO A 146 -3.65 6.87 9.29
C PRO A 146 -2.22 6.47 9.63
N THR A 147 -1.87 6.43 10.91
CA THR A 147 -0.56 6.01 11.40
C THR A 147 -0.29 4.55 11.10
N TYR A 148 -1.31 3.69 11.23
CA TYR A 148 -1.22 2.29 10.84
C TYR A 148 -0.90 2.14 9.36
N GLN A 149 -1.61 2.86 8.48
CA GLN A 149 -1.37 2.82 7.03
C GLN A 149 0.06 3.29 6.67
N GLN A 150 0.57 4.31 7.37
CA GLN A 150 1.95 4.77 7.19
C GLN A 150 2.97 3.74 7.67
N ASN A 151 2.69 3.08 8.81
CA ASN A 151 3.55 2.05 9.37
C ASN A 151 3.59 0.78 8.52
N GLN A 152 2.48 0.40 7.86
CA GLN A 152 2.46 -0.74 6.93
C GLN A 152 3.56 -0.60 5.88
N MET A 153 3.69 0.56 5.23
CA MET A 153 4.71 0.77 4.20
C MET A 153 6.15 0.76 4.77
N ARG A 154 6.34 1.37 5.94
CA ARG A 154 7.67 1.51 6.58
C ARG A 154 8.18 0.22 7.22
N ASN A 155 7.27 -0.71 7.51
CA ASN A 155 7.58 -1.99 8.13
C ASN A 155 8.28 -2.95 7.17
N TYR A 156 8.23 -2.72 5.86
CA TYR A 156 8.97 -3.54 4.92
C TYR A 156 10.46 -3.19 4.94
N LYS A 157 11.31 -4.21 4.81
CA LYS A 157 12.77 -4.06 4.75
C LYS A 157 13.20 -3.22 3.55
N SER A 158 12.46 -3.32 2.44
CA SER A 158 12.69 -2.53 1.23
C SER A 158 11.38 -2.06 0.59
N PRO A 159 11.39 -0.94 -0.14
CA PRO A 159 10.24 -0.50 -0.93
C PRO A 159 9.80 -1.55 -1.97
N GLN A 160 10.76 -2.29 -2.53
CA GLN A 160 10.51 -3.34 -3.51
C GLN A 160 9.72 -4.51 -2.91
N ALA A 161 10.03 -4.91 -1.68
CA ALA A 161 9.28 -5.96 -0.99
C ALA A 161 7.83 -5.54 -0.73
N TYR A 162 7.61 -4.28 -0.37
CA TYR A 162 6.26 -3.73 -0.21
C TYR A 162 5.48 -3.74 -1.54
N GLU A 163 6.09 -3.26 -2.62
CA GLU A 163 5.46 -3.26 -3.94
C GLU A 163 5.15 -4.69 -4.43
N ARG A 164 6.08 -5.64 -4.24
CA ARG A 164 5.86 -7.06 -4.54
C ARG A 164 4.67 -7.62 -3.78
N SER A 165 4.61 -7.38 -2.47
CA SER A 165 3.47 -7.79 -1.63
C SER A 165 2.17 -7.18 -2.18
N LYS A 166 2.10 -5.86 -2.29
CA LYS A 166 0.91 -5.15 -2.78
C LYS A 166 0.44 -5.64 -4.15
N ASN A 167 1.35 -5.84 -5.10
CA ASN A 167 1.03 -6.35 -6.43
C ASN A 167 0.52 -7.79 -6.39
N SER A 168 1.11 -8.63 -5.53
CA SER A 168 0.72 -10.03 -5.40
C SER A 168 -0.67 -10.18 -4.77
N PHE A 169 -1.02 -9.35 -3.78
CA PHE A 169 -2.34 -9.35 -3.14
C PHE A 169 -3.42 -8.66 -3.98
N SER A 170 -3.08 -7.70 -4.83
CA SER A 170 -4.04 -7.02 -5.72
C SER A 170 -4.30 -7.74 -7.05
N ASN A 171 -3.35 -8.54 -7.54
CA ASN A 171 -3.47 -9.31 -8.78
C ASN A 171 -3.14 -10.79 -8.54
N PRO A 172 -4.02 -11.55 -7.87
CA PRO A 172 -3.79 -12.95 -7.49
C PRO A 172 -3.71 -13.92 -8.69
N SER A 173 -3.86 -13.43 -9.92
CA SER A 173 -3.84 -14.18 -11.18
C SER A 173 -2.52 -14.14 -11.95
N SER A 174 -1.48 -13.46 -11.45
CA SER A 174 -0.18 -13.36 -12.16
C SER A 174 0.82 -14.49 -11.88
N THR A 175 0.59 -15.32 -10.86
CA THR A 175 1.49 -16.46 -10.53
C THR A 175 1.21 -17.73 -11.34
N SER A 176 0.27 -17.70 -12.28
CA SER A 176 -0.03 -18.85 -13.15
C SER A 176 -0.19 -18.44 -14.62
N ARG A 177 0.86 -17.86 -15.22
CA ARG A 177 1.12 -17.95 -16.67
C ARG A 177 2.50 -17.41 -17.03
N ALA A 178 3.53 -18.20 -16.75
CA ALA A 178 4.68 -18.26 -17.66
C ALA A 178 4.25 -19.00 -18.94
N THR A 179 3.24 -18.49 -19.66
CA THR A 179 3.07 -18.83 -21.07
C THR A 179 3.79 -17.75 -21.84
N THR A 180 4.96 -18.11 -22.36
CA THR A 180 5.51 -17.57 -23.59
C THR A 180 4.41 -17.10 -24.53
N SER A 181 4.19 -15.78 -24.57
CA SER A 181 3.58 -15.14 -25.72
C SER A 181 4.43 -13.92 -26.03
N SER A 182 5.08 -14.03 -27.17
CA SER A 182 5.90 -13.04 -27.83
C SER A 182 5.13 -11.73 -28.03
N SER A 183 5.40 -10.75 -27.17
CA SER A 183 5.17 -9.34 -27.50
C SER A 183 6.10 -8.47 -26.66
N GLY A 184 7.40 -8.68 -26.86
CA GLY A 184 8.42 -7.73 -26.45
C GLY A 184 8.14 -6.37 -27.07
N LYS A 185 7.72 -5.41 -26.24
CA LYS A 185 7.90 -3.98 -26.48
C LYS A 185 8.43 -3.32 -25.22
N SER A 186 9.64 -3.74 -24.83
CA SER A 186 10.53 -2.97 -23.98
C SER A 186 11.51 -2.21 -24.89
N GLY A 187 11.42 -0.89 -24.93
CA GLY A 187 12.31 -0.06 -25.74
C GLY A 187 12.07 1.42 -25.51
N PHE A 188 12.56 1.92 -24.37
CA PHE A 188 12.59 3.34 -24.01
C PHE A 188 13.72 4.11 -24.71
N PHE A 189 14.14 3.71 -25.92
CA PHE A 189 15.13 4.42 -26.73
C PHE A 189 14.81 4.20 -28.21
N GLY A 190 14.05 5.11 -28.81
CA GLY A 190 13.67 5.09 -30.23
C GLY A 190 13.88 6.47 -30.84
N SER A 191 15.08 6.66 -31.39
CA SER A 191 15.59 7.85 -32.05
C SER A 191 14.65 8.50 -33.07
N ASN A 192 14.68 9.83 -33.10
CA ASN A 192 14.28 10.68 -34.23
C ASN A 192 14.69 10.06 -35.57
N SER A 193 13.74 9.97 -36.51
CA SER A 193 14.04 10.20 -37.92
C SER A 193 12.79 10.71 -38.65
N ASN A 194 12.94 11.94 -39.11
CA ASN A 194 12.00 12.71 -39.90
C ASN A 194 12.17 12.27 -41.36
N THR A 195 11.24 11.47 -41.89
CA THR A 195 11.19 11.16 -43.32
C THR A 195 9.97 11.84 -43.92
N ARG A 196 10.23 13.01 -44.52
CA ARG A 196 9.30 13.73 -45.40
C ARG A 196 9.21 12.97 -46.73
N THR A 197 8.05 12.41 -47.03
CA THR A 197 7.73 11.91 -48.37
C THR A 197 7.20 13.10 -49.19
N SER A 198 8.00 13.52 -50.17
CA SER A 198 7.55 14.41 -51.26
C SER A 198 6.91 13.53 -52.32
N THR A 199 5.61 13.74 -52.56
CA THR A 199 4.90 13.19 -53.70
C THR A 199 5.18 14.07 -54.91
N TYR A 200 5.89 13.52 -55.89
CA TYR A 200 5.91 14.01 -57.26
C TYR A 200 4.65 13.54 -57.99
N GLY A 201 3.96 14.44 -58.68
CA GLY A 201 2.89 14.08 -59.62
C GLY A 201 2.16 15.28 -60.19
N GLY A 202 2.31 15.50 -61.51
CA GLY A 202 1.42 16.31 -62.34
C GLY A 202 1.94 17.68 -62.70
#